data_AF-A0A432WCJ4-F1
#
_entry.id   AF-A0A432WCJ4-F1
#
_cell.length_a   1.000
_cell.length_b   1.000
_cell.length_c   1.000
_cell.angle_alpha   90.00
_cell.angle_beta   90.00
_cell.angle_gamma   90.00
#
_symmetry.space_group_name_H-M   'P 1'
#
loop_
_entity.id
_entity.type
_entity.pdbx_description
1 polymer ?
#
loop_
_entity_poly.entity_id
_entity_poly.type
_entity_poly.pdbx_seq_one_letter_code
_entity_poly.pdbx_strand_id
1 'polypeptide(L)'
;MIEVQIAGAGAGKTYGLAKTLIEHIKACTNHKKTFALTYTNSATAKIEQEIIKQHGFIPSNLCIQTVHSFLLNEIIYPFSSFTLGDVYNDTSIMMLPPPKYKNSLFARLRKINVIHTDNVYNIAKQIIDETISKHNSKAKKKKVRRLLAILGSCFDKIFIDEVQDLDGDALRFFEVLGSNNIDVYMIGDPKQAIKFPQALDTFIKNVTPKEYANILPINNQTRRVPKEILVISNGFCYEGQQQESLSEVVGELMYIESTDGRYDELLTGYIDTKQLVCIDKKNGRYTTSSKHKHSFPRDIEEMIRESNHKKDKTLFVKAAFADFMDDAIKESNERAIRKLIARHSLKVNKKHFAQLHELCNSCTKKNVQFRVQSIDSIKGLDADICVIILSSSTLKYLTKNGIIKANQFNKEWKRVYVALTRAKKRLVLALDHDLLAKEDMAEVRDSIGALGFVNHN
;
A
#
# COMPACT_ATOMS: atom_id res chain seq x y z
N MET A 1 2.00 -18.24 -18.83
CA MET A 1 3.09 -18.63 -17.90
C MET A 1 3.23 -17.58 -16.82
N ILE A 2 3.62 -17.95 -15.60
CA ILE A 2 3.81 -17.05 -14.46
C ILE A 2 5.29 -17.06 -14.09
N GLU A 3 5.92 -15.90 -14.09
CA GLU A 3 7.28 -15.70 -13.59
C GLU A 3 7.22 -14.89 -12.31
N VAL A 4 7.89 -15.34 -11.25
CA VAL A 4 7.93 -14.62 -9.96
C VAL A 4 9.38 -14.35 -9.57
N GLN A 5 9.73 -13.08 -9.41
CA GLN A 5 11.02 -12.65 -8.89
C GLN A 5 10.89 -12.04 -7.49
N ILE A 6 11.57 -12.63 -6.52
CA ILE A 6 11.75 -12.00 -5.20
C ILE A 6 12.97 -11.08 -5.28
N ALA A 7 12.80 -9.83 -4.87
CA ALA A 7 13.86 -8.83 -4.88
C ALA A 7 13.79 -7.95 -3.62
N GLY A 8 14.88 -7.93 -2.86
CA GLY A 8 14.98 -7.24 -1.57
C GLY A 8 14.80 -5.72 -1.62
N ALA A 9 14.85 -5.08 -0.45
CA ALA A 9 14.81 -3.63 -0.35
C ALA A 9 16.03 -3.00 -1.03
N GLY A 10 15.81 -2.08 -1.97
CA GLY A 10 16.90 -1.40 -2.70
C GLY A 10 17.57 -2.24 -3.80
N ALA A 11 16.99 -3.38 -4.17
CA ALA A 11 17.49 -4.24 -5.25
C ALA A 11 17.21 -3.72 -6.68
N GLY A 12 16.59 -2.55 -6.81
CA GLY A 12 16.25 -1.96 -8.12
C GLY A 12 15.06 -2.64 -8.81
N LYS A 13 14.02 -3.05 -8.07
CA LYS A 13 12.81 -3.70 -8.62
C LYS A 13 12.23 -3.00 -9.84
N THR A 14 11.91 -1.72 -9.70
CA THR A 14 11.34 -0.90 -10.78
C THR A 14 12.28 -0.77 -11.97
N TYR A 15 13.59 -0.62 -11.73
CA TYR A 15 14.62 -0.60 -12.79
C TYR A 15 14.68 -1.93 -13.56
N GLY A 16 14.71 -3.06 -12.83
CA GLY A 16 14.72 -4.39 -13.42
C GLY A 16 13.45 -4.69 -14.21
N LEU A 17 12.29 -4.33 -13.65
CA LEU A 17 11.00 -4.48 -14.32
C LEU A 17 10.95 -3.66 -15.62
N ALA A 18 11.39 -2.40 -15.59
CA ALA A 18 11.44 -1.55 -16.79
C ALA A 18 12.36 -2.16 -17.86
N LYS A 19 13.53 -2.67 -17.47
CA LYS A 19 14.46 -3.32 -18.39
C LYS A 19 13.84 -4.55 -19.07
N THR A 20 13.31 -5.50 -18.29
CA THR A 20 12.67 -6.72 -18.81
C THR A 20 11.48 -6.39 -19.71
N LEU A 21 10.71 -5.36 -19.34
CA LEU A 21 9.58 -4.89 -20.11
C LEU A 21 10.00 -4.32 -21.47
N ILE A 22 11.06 -3.51 -21.51
CA ILE A 22 11.59 -2.94 -22.76
C ILE A 22 12.14 -4.04 -23.66
N GLU A 23 12.87 -5.01 -23.11
CA GLU A 23 13.37 -6.19 -23.84
C GLU A 23 12.21 -6.98 -24.47
N HIS A 24 11.14 -7.19 -23.70
CA HIS A 24 9.92 -7.85 -24.17
C HIS A 24 9.25 -7.08 -25.31
N ILE A 25 9.04 -5.78 -25.17
CA ILE A 25 8.42 -4.94 -26.21
C ILE A 25 9.24 -4.92 -27.49
N LYS A 26 10.58 -4.90 -27.40
CA LYS A 26 11.45 -4.96 -28.59
C LYS A 26 11.36 -6.31 -29.32
N ALA A 27 11.14 -7.39 -28.59
CA ALA A 27 11.01 -8.73 -29.16
C ALA A 27 9.60 -9.00 -29.73
N CYS A 28 8.56 -8.37 -29.16
CA CYS A 28 7.18 -8.57 -29.57
C CYS A 28 6.76 -7.60 -30.68
N THR A 29 6.34 -8.15 -31.83
CA THR A 29 5.84 -7.38 -32.98
C THR A 29 4.31 -7.33 -33.07
N ASN A 30 3.60 -7.83 -32.06
CA ASN A 30 2.14 -7.89 -32.09
C ASN A 30 1.48 -6.58 -31.59
N HIS A 31 0.21 -6.39 -31.93
CA HIS A 31 -0.59 -5.23 -31.51
C HIS A 31 -1.31 -5.43 -30.16
N LYS A 32 -1.01 -6.51 -29.44
CA LYS A 32 -1.65 -6.78 -28.14
C LYS A 32 -1.11 -5.81 -27.09
N LYS A 33 -1.91 -5.56 -26.05
CA LYS A 33 -1.53 -4.67 -24.96
C LYS A 33 -0.58 -5.36 -24.00
N THR A 34 0.50 -4.69 -23.64
CA THR A 34 1.35 -5.05 -22.51
C THR A 34 0.97 -4.17 -21.32
N PHE A 35 0.86 -4.73 -20.12
CA PHE A 35 0.53 -3.97 -18.91
C PHE A 35 1.71 -3.90 -17.96
N ALA A 36 2.00 -2.73 -17.42
CA ALA A 36 2.85 -2.54 -16.25
C ALA A 36 1.97 -2.07 -15.08
N LEU A 37 1.78 -2.95 -14.11
CA LEU A 37 0.89 -2.76 -12.99
C LEU A 37 1.67 -2.54 -11.70
N THR A 38 1.14 -1.71 -10.82
CA THR A 38 1.71 -1.50 -9.47
C THR A 38 0.60 -1.13 -8.48
N TYR A 39 0.94 -1.00 -7.19
CA TYR A 39 -0.03 -0.76 -6.14
C TYR A 39 -0.45 0.72 -6.01
N THR A 40 0.42 1.68 -6.33
CA THR A 40 0.16 3.12 -6.10
C THR A 40 0.39 4.00 -7.33
N ASN A 41 -0.30 5.15 -7.41
CA ASN A 41 -0.09 6.14 -8.46
C ASN A 41 1.32 6.78 -8.42
N SER A 42 1.96 6.83 -7.25
CA SER A 42 3.34 7.31 -7.17
C SER A 42 4.32 6.30 -7.78
N ALA A 43 4.04 5.01 -7.67
CA ALA A 43 4.83 3.96 -8.30
C ALA A 43 4.60 3.91 -9.82
N THR A 44 3.40 4.20 -10.33
CA THR A 44 3.17 4.28 -11.79
C THR A 44 4.03 5.36 -12.42
N ALA A 45 4.08 6.55 -11.81
CA ALA A 45 4.94 7.65 -12.27
C ALA A 45 6.43 7.28 -12.25
N LYS A 46 6.89 6.49 -11.27
CA LYS A 46 8.28 5.98 -11.25
C LYS A 46 8.56 4.99 -12.39
N ILE A 47 7.62 4.09 -12.68
CA ILE A 47 7.74 3.16 -13.81
C ILE A 47 7.80 3.94 -15.13
N GLU A 48 6.93 4.92 -15.33
CA GLU A 48 6.92 5.81 -16.50
C GLU A 48 8.26 6.52 -16.68
N GLN A 49 8.76 7.17 -15.63
CA GLN A 49 10.04 7.87 -15.66
C GLN A 49 11.21 6.94 -15.97
N GLU A 50 11.22 5.74 -15.39
CA GLU A 50 12.29 4.77 -15.61
C GLU A 50 12.28 4.23 -17.05
N ILE A 51 11.10 3.98 -17.62
CA ILE A 51 10.96 3.59 -19.02
C ILE A 51 11.42 4.72 -19.94
N ILE A 52 11.01 5.96 -19.69
CA ILE A 52 11.46 7.12 -20.47
C ILE A 52 12.98 7.27 -20.38
N LYS A 53 13.57 7.07 -19.20
CA LYS A 53 15.03 7.14 -19.00
C LYS A 53 15.78 6.06 -19.79
N GLN A 54 15.28 4.83 -19.83
CA GLN A 54 15.94 3.70 -20.48
C GLN A 54 15.64 3.59 -21.98
N HIS A 55 14.45 4.01 -22.43
CA HIS A 55 13.96 3.82 -23.80
C HIS A 55 13.72 5.12 -24.57
N GLY A 56 13.56 6.25 -23.89
CA GLY A 56 13.31 7.57 -24.47
C GLY A 56 11.83 7.96 -24.57
N PHE A 57 10.91 7.00 -24.68
CA PHE A 57 9.48 7.24 -24.76
C PHE A 57 8.68 6.03 -24.23
N ILE A 58 7.37 6.21 -24.02
CA ILE A 58 6.45 5.13 -23.64
C ILE A 58 5.84 4.52 -24.91
N PRO A 59 6.03 3.21 -25.18
CA PRO A 59 5.43 2.55 -26.33
C PRO A 59 3.89 2.62 -26.33
N SER A 60 3.27 2.74 -27.51
CA SER A 60 1.82 2.95 -27.62
C SER A 60 0.97 1.76 -27.17
N ASN A 61 1.53 0.55 -27.20
CA ASN A 61 0.88 -0.68 -26.74
C ASN A 61 1.14 -0.98 -25.26
N LEU A 62 1.88 -0.11 -24.56
CA LEU A 62 2.17 -0.25 -23.14
C LEU A 62 1.19 0.57 -22.28
N CYS A 63 0.46 -0.12 -21.41
CA CYS A 63 -0.43 0.49 -20.44
C CYS A 63 0.20 0.46 -19.03
N ILE A 64 0.55 1.62 -18.48
CA ILE A 64 1.08 1.75 -17.11
C ILE A 64 -0.03 2.26 -16.21
N GLN A 65 -0.45 1.47 -15.22
CA GLN A 65 -1.55 1.84 -14.32
C GLN A 65 -1.52 1.07 -13.00
N THR A 66 -2.37 1.44 -12.05
CA THR A 66 -2.49 0.65 -10.82
C THR A 66 -3.24 -0.66 -11.06
N VAL A 67 -3.00 -1.67 -10.21
CA VAL A 67 -3.76 -2.93 -10.23
C VAL A 67 -5.26 -2.65 -10.07
N HIS A 68 -5.66 -1.71 -9.21
CA HIS A 68 -7.07 -1.34 -9.07
C HIS A 68 -7.65 -0.77 -10.37
N SER A 69 -6.95 0.16 -11.02
CA SER A 69 -7.38 0.76 -12.29
C SER A 69 -7.51 -0.30 -13.39
N PHE A 70 -6.55 -1.22 -13.49
CA PHE A 70 -6.59 -2.33 -14.43
C PHE A 70 -7.81 -3.23 -14.20
N LEU A 71 -8.02 -3.68 -12.95
CA LEU A 71 -9.15 -4.56 -12.64
C LEU A 71 -10.49 -3.87 -12.85
N LEU A 72 -10.61 -2.57 -12.60
CA LEU A 72 -11.84 -1.83 -12.86
C LEU A 72 -12.12 -1.68 -14.36
N ASN A 73 -11.14 -1.12 -15.09
CA ASN A 73 -11.35 -0.67 -16.47
C ASN A 73 -11.26 -1.80 -17.50
N GLU A 74 -10.39 -2.79 -17.27
CA GLU A 74 -10.16 -3.87 -18.24
C GLU A 74 -10.93 -5.15 -17.90
N ILE A 75 -11.43 -5.30 -16.67
CA ILE A 75 -12.08 -6.54 -16.20
C ILE A 75 -13.51 -6.29 -15.69
N ILE A 76 -13.69 -5.47 -14.66
CA ILE A 76 -14.96 -5.38 -13.94
C ILE A 76 -16.01 -4.65 -14.77
N TYR A 77 -15.74 -3.40 -15.17
CA TYR A 77 -16.71 -2.60 -15.92
C TYR A 77 -17.12 -3.25 -17.26
N PRO A 78 -16.19 -3.86 -18.04
CA PRO A 78 -16.58 -4.48 -19.30
C PRO A 78 -17.27 -5.84 -19.15
N PHE A 79 -16.94 -6.64 -18.12
CA PHE A 79 -17.30 -8.07 -18.11
C PHE A 79 -18.10 -8.56 -16.89
N SER A 80 -18.34 -7.74 -15.86
CA SER A 80 -19.11 -8.17 -14.68
C SER A 80 -20.54 -8.60 -15.05
N SER A 81 -21.18 -7.89 -15.98
CA SER A 81 -22.54 -8.17 -16.43
C SER A 81 -22.61 -9.49 -17.21
N PHE A 82 -21.58 -9.76 -18.02
CA PHE A 82 -21.49 -10.95 -18.84
C PHE A 82 -21.36 -12.23 -18.01
N THR A 83 -20.48 -12.22 -16.99
CA THR A 83 -20.14 -13.41 -16.19
C THR A 83 -20.98 -13.55 -14.93
N LEU A 84 -21.20 -12.46 -14.19
CA LEU A 84 -21.89 -12.45 -12.89
C LEU A 84 -23.34 -11.96 -12.97
N GLY A 85 -23.70 -11.22 -14.01
CA GLY A 85 -25.01 -10.55 -14.15
C GLY A 85 -25.13 -9.24 -13.37
N ASP A 86 -24.09 -8.86 -12.62
CA ASP A 86 -24.02 -7.58 -11.90
C ASP A 86 -23.44 -6.50 -12.83
N VAL A 87 -23.98 -5.28 -12.83
CA VAL A 87 -23.43 -4.13 -13.59
C VAL A 87 -22.69 -3.21 -12.62
N TYR A 88 -21.48 -2.79 -12.97
CA TYR A 88 -20.71 -1.79 -12.23
C TYR A 88 -20.17 -0.75 -13.19
N ASN A 89 -20.39 0.53 -12.88
CA ASN A 89 -19.95 1.64 -13.72
C ASN A 89 -19.21 2.73 -12.92
N ASP A 90 -19.18 2.64 -11.58
CA ASP A 90 -18.54 3.62 -10.70
C ASP A 90 -17.95 2.96 -9.45
N THR A 91 -17.03 3.64 -8.77
CA THR A 91 -16.36 3.16 -7.55
C THR A 91 -16.55 4.10 -6.37
N SER A 92 -16.56 3.52 -5.17
CA SER A 92 -16.64 4.26 -3.90
C SER A 92 -15.48 3.88 -2.97
N ILE A 93 -14.90 4.90 -2.33
CA ILE A 93 -13.85 4.80 -1.29
C ILE A 93 -14.35 5.21 0.10
N MET A 94 -15.68 5.21 0.31
CA MET A 94 -16.26 5.56 1.60
C MET A 94 -15.71 4.70 2.75
N MET A 95 -15.80 5.19 3.98
CA MET A 95 -15.46 4.35 5.14
C MET A 95 -16.41 3.16 5.23
N LEU A 96 -15.84 1.97 5.45
CA LEU A 96 -16.62 0.78 5.71
C LEU A 96 -17.24 0.84 7.11
N PRO A 97 -18.51 0.41 7.26
CA PRO A 97 -19.11 0.22 8.57
C PRO A 97 -18.48 -0.99 9.27
N PRO A 98 -18.81 -1.22 10.56
CA PRO A 98 -18.39 -2.42 11.28
C PRO A 98 -18.69 -3.72 10.50
N PRO A 99 -17.88 -4.78 10.66
CA PRO A 99 -17.95 -6.01 9.85
C PRO A 99 -19.36 -6.60 9.69
N LYS A 100 -20.17 -6.55 10.75
CA LYS A 100 -21.57 -7.02 10.77
C LYS A 100 -22.43 -6.39 9.66
N TYR A 101 -22.14 -5.16 9.25
CA TYR A 101 -22.94 -4.39 8.28
C TYR A 101 -22.28 -4.26 6.90
N LYS A 102 -21.06 -4.79 6.73
CA LYS A 102 -20.27 -4.67 5.50
C LYS A 102 -20.99 -5.27 4.29
N ASN A 103 -21.57 -6.46 4.43
CA ASN A 103 -22.29 -7.14 3.34
C ASN A 103 -23.56 -6.40 2.92
N SER A 104 -24.27 -5.78 3.88
CA SER A 104 -25.46 -4.96 3.59
C SER A 104 -25.08 -3.71 2.80
N LEU A 105 -23.98 -3.04 3.17
CA LEU A 105 -23.45 -1.91 2.40
C LEU A 105 -23.13 -2.32 0.96
N PHE A 106 -22.43 -3.44 0.77
CA PHE A 106 -22.06 -3.92 -0.56
C PHE A 106 -23.26 -4.31 -1.42
N ALA A 107 -24.26 -4.95 -0.85
CA ALA A 107 -25.52 -5.25 -1.55
C ALA A 107 -26.22 -3.95 -1.99
N ARG A 108 -26.20 -2.92 -1.16
CA ARG A 108 -26.78 -1.60 -1.49
C ARG A 108 -26.01 -0.89 -2.60
N LEU A 109 -24.68 -0.85 -2.53
CA LEU A 109 -23.85 -0.24 -3.58
C LEU A 109 -24.02 -0.94 -4.93
N ARG A 110 -24.09 -2.27 -4.92
CA ARG A 110 -24.37 -3.07 -6.12
C ARG A 110 -25.70 -2.70 -6.78
N LYS A 111 -26.77 -2.46 -6.01
CA LYS A 111 -28.08 -2.07 -6.55
C LYS A 111 -28.05 -0.76 -7.34
N ILE A 112 -27.07 0.10 -7.08
CA ILE A 112 -26.87 1.38 -7.78
C ILE A 112 -25.65 1.31 -8.72
N ASN A 113 -25.20 0.11 -9.08
CA ASN A 113 -24.06 -0.14 -9.99
C ASN A 113 -22.72 0.47 -9.51
N VAL A 114 -22.54 0.61 -8.19
CA VAL A 114 -21.29 1.09 -7.57
C VAL A 114 -20.56 -0.08 -6.92
N ILE A 115 -19.25 -0.20 -7.17
CA ILE A 115 -18.38 -1.13 -6.46
C ILE A 115 -17.58 -0.39 -5.37
N HIS A 116 -17.43 -1.02 -4.21
CA HIS A 116 -16.51 -0.52 -3.19
C HIS A 116 -15.08 -0.95 -3.49
N THR A 117 -14.07 -0.10 -3.26
CA THR A 117 -12.67 -0.45 -3.54
C THR A 117 -12.22 -1.74 -2.85
N ASP A 118 -12.59 -1.94 -1.59
CA ASP A 118 -12.32 -3.20 -0.85
C ASP A 118 -12.92 -4.47 -1.46
N ASN A 119 -13.81 -4.38 -2.45
CA ASN A 119 -14.37 -5.54 -3.16
C ASN A 119 -13.77 -5.75 -4.55
N VAL A 120 -12.93 -4.84 -5.05
CA VAL A 120 -12.42 -4.90 -6.43
C VAL A 120 -11.71 -6.22 -6.71
N TYR A 121 -10.79 -6.63 -5.83
CA TYR A 121 -10.05 -7.88 -5.98
C TYR A 121 -10.97 -9.11 -5.96
N ASN A 122 -11.90 -9.14 -5.00
CA ASN A 122 -12.84 -10.24 -4.87
C ASN A 122 -13.77 -10.39 -6.08
N ILE A 123 -14.33 -9.27 -6.57
CA ILE A 123 -15.22 -9.28 -7.74
C ILE A 123 -14.44 -9.62 -9.01
N ALA A 124 -13.25 -9.07 -9.21
CA ALA A 124 -12.40 -9.41 -10.34
C ALA A 124 -12.08 -10.91 -10.38
N LYS A 125 -11.69 -11.50 -9.25
CA LYS A 125 -11.49 -12.96 -9.13
C LYS A 125 -12.76 -13.71 -9.53
N GLN A 126 -13.93 -13.29 -9.05
CA GLN A 126 -15.19 -13.97 -9.37
C GLN A 126 -15.55 -13.91 -10.87
N ILE A 127 -15.11 -12.88 -11.58
CA ILE A 127 -15.39 -12.74 -13.01
C ILE A 127 -14.66 -13.80 -13.82
N ILE A 128 -13.42 -14.15 -13.44
CA ILE A 128 -12.54 -14.99 -14.27
C ILE A 128 -12.29 -16.40 -13.73
N ASP A 129 -12.54 -16.67 -12.45
CA ASP A 129 -12.20 -17.96 -11.84
C ASP A 129 -13.38 -18.94 -11.92
N GLU A 130 -13.30 -19.94 -12.80
CA GLU A 130 -14.38 -20.92 -13.01
C GLU A 130 -14.62 -21.86 -11.82
N THR A 131 -13.72 -21.87 -10.83
CA THR A 131 -13.81 -22.73 -9.64
C THR A 131 -14.75 -22.18 -8.57
N ILE A 132 -15.14 -20.90 -8.66
CA ILE A 132 -16.03 -20.29 -7.67
C ILE A 132 -17.44 -20.89 -7.73
N SER A 133 -18.10 -20.93 -6.58
CA SER A 133 -19.45 -21.50 -6.43
C SER A 133 -20.53 -20.84 -7.30
N LYS A 134 -20.36 -19.56 -7.68
CA LYS A 134 -21.30 -18.87 -8.58
C LYS A 134 -21.35 -19.48 -9.98
N HIS A 135 -20.27 -20.10 -10.44
CA HIS A 135 -20.15 -20.74 -11.75
C HIS A 135 -20.48 -22.24 -11.68
N ASN A 136 -21.65 -22.54 -11.10
CA ASN A 136 -22.13 -23.89 -10.81
C ASN A 136 -22.67 -24.70 -12.01
N SER A 137 -22.68 -24.13 -13.22
CA SER A 137 -23.20 -24.81 -14.41
C SER A 137 -22.19 -24.79 -15.56
N LYS A 138 -22.29 -25.80 -16.44
CA LYS A 138 -21.45 -25.88 -17.65
C LYS A 138 -21.55 -24.62 -18.51
N ALA A 139 -22.76 -24.04 -18.62
CA ALA A 139 -22.99 -22.82 -19.38
C ALA A 139 -22.27 -21.60 -18.77
N LYS A 140 -22.31 -21.44 -17.43
CA LYS A 140 -21.58 -20.35 -16.75
C LYS A 140 -20.08 -20.51 -16.88
N LYS A 141 -19.53 -21.71 -16.69
CA LYS A 141 -18.10 -21.98 -16.90
C LYS A 141 -17.67 -21.71 -18.35
N LYS A 142 -18.52 -22.03 -19.33
CA LYS A 142 -18.26 -21.70 -20.75
C LYS A 142 -18.14 -20.19 -20.98
N LYS A 143 -18.95 -19.36 -20.29
CA LYS A 143 -18.81 -17.89 -20.37
C LYS A 143 -17.45 -17.43 -19.85
N VAL A 144 -17.01 -17.95 -18.71
CA VAL A 144 -15.70 -17.63 -18.12
C VAL A 144 -14.56 -18.00 -19.08
N ARG A 145 -14.57 -19.21 -19.64
CA ARG A 145 -13.55 -19.63 -20.63
C ARG A 145 -13.55 -18.75 -21.87
N ARG A 146 -14.73 -18.35 -22.37
CA ARG A 146 -14.84 -17.42 -23.49
C ARG A 146 -14.24 -16.06 -23.14
N LEU A 147 -14.46 -15.56 -21.93
CA LEU A 147 -13.82 -14.33 -21.46
C LEU A 147 -12.29 -14.47 -21.43
N LEU A 148 -11.76 -15.54 -20.85
CA LEU A 148 -10.31 -15.78 -20.81
C LEU A 148 -9.69 -15.83 -22.22
N ALA A 149 -10.38 -16.44 -23.19
CA ALA A 149 -9.94 -16.43 -24.59
C ALA A 149 -9.92 -15.02 -25.22
N ILE A 150 -10.90 -14.17 -24.88
CA ILE A 150 -10.92 -12.76 -25.30
C ILE A 150 -9.76 -11.99 -24.65
N LEU A 151 -9.53 -12.17 -23.34
CA LEU A 151 -8.41 -11.51 -22.67
C LEU A 151 -7.07 -11.96 -23.27
N GLY A 152 -6.90 -13.25 -23.58
CA GLY A 152 -5.70 -13.77 -24.23
C GLY A 152 -5.48 -13.29 -25.67
N SER A 153 -6.55 -12.86 -26.38
CA SER A 153 -6.39 -12.22 -27.69
C SER A 153 -6.04 -10.74 -27.57
N CYS A 154 -6.42 -10.08 -26.47
CA CYS A 154 -6.14 -8.66 -26.23
C CYS A 154 -4.81 -8.40 -25.49
N PHE A 155 -4.42 -9.28 -24.58
CA PHE A 155 -3.30 -9.09 -23.68
C PHE A 155 -2.09 -9.91 -24.13
N ASP A 156 -0.95 -9.25 -24.15
CA ASP A 156 0.33 -9.87 -24.48
C ASP A 156 0.99 -10.43 -23.22
N LYS A 157 1.41 -9.53 -22.32
CA LYS A 157 2.06 -9.84 -21.06
C LYS A 157 1.69 -8.80 -20.00
N ILE A 158 1.61 -9.23 -18.74
CA ILE A 158 1.29 -8.40 -17.59
C ILE A 158 2.48 -8.42 -16.64
N PHE A 159 3.09 -7.26 -16.40
CA PHE A 159 4.14 -7.05 -15.41
C PHE A 159 3.53 -6.44 -14.15
N ILE A 160 3.90 -6.93 -12.97
CA ILE A 160 3.33 -6.50 -11.68
C ILE A 160 4.47 -6.18 -10.73
N ASP A 161 4.63 -4.89 -10.39
CA ASP A 161 5.51 -4.41 -9.31
C ASP A 161 4.79 -4.46 -7.95
N GLU A 162 5.57 -4.53 -6.87
CA GLU A 162 5.09 -4.54 -5.49
C GLU A 162 4.00 -5.61 -5.21
N VAL A 163 4.16 -6.82 -5.78
CA VAL A 163 3.18 -7.91 -5.67
C VAL A 163 2.85 -8.31 -4.22
N GLN A 164 3.76 -8.02 -3.27
CA GLN A 164 3.53 -8.19 -1.83
C GLN A 164 2.38 -7.36 -1.24
N ASP A 165 1.90 -6.33 -1.94
CA ASP A 165 0.76 -5.50 -1.52
C ASP A 165 -0.59 -6.03 -2.03
N LEU A 166 -0.58 -7.13 -2.77
CA LEU A 166 -1.78 -7.81 -3.24
C LEU A 166 -2.28 -8.84 -2.22
N ASP A 167 -3.61 -8.96 -2.09
CA ASP A 167 -4.22 -10.00 -1.26
C ASP A 167 -4.38 -11.31 -2.03
N GLY A 168 -4.90 -12.33 -1.34
CA GLY A 168 -5.13 -13.63 -1.95
C GLY A 168 -6.12 -13.60 -3.13
N ASP A 169 -7.07 -12.67 -3.17
CA ASP A 169 -8.03 -12.58 -4.27
C ASP A 169 -7.37 -12.00 -5.52
N ALA A 170 -6.56 -10.95 -5.39
CA ALA A 170 -5.78 -10.39 -6.48
C ALA A 170 -4.72 -11.38 -6.99
N LEU A 171 -4.00 -12.05 -6.09
CA LEU A 171 -3.01 -13.07 -6.48
C LEU A 171 -3.67 -14.23 -7.23
N ARG A 172 -4.82 -14.72 -6.74
CA ARG A 172 -5.61 -15.75 -7.42
C ARG A 172 -6.09 -15.29 -8.79
N PHE A 173 -6.51 -14.03 -8.92
CA PHE A 173 -6.90 -13.46 -10.21
C PHE A 173 -5.75 -13.58 -11.23
N PHE A 174 -4.54 -13.15 -10.87
CA PHE A 174 -3.40 -13.23 -11.79
C PHE A 174 -2.93 -14.68 -12.03
N GLU A 175 -3.09 -15.58 -11.05
CA GLU A 175 -2.87 -17.03 -11.25
C GLU A 175 -3.74 -17.61 -12.36
N VAL A 176 -5.03 -17.24 -12.36
CA VAL A 176 -5.99 -17.72 -13.36
C VAL A 176 -5.64 -17.19 -14.74
N LEU A 177 -5.17 -15.94 -14.87
CA LEU A 177 -4.67 -15.44 -16.16
C LEU A 177 -3.42 -16.23 -16.61
N GLY A 178 -2.46 -16.40 -15.70
CA GLY A 178 -1.20 -17.11 -15.94
C GLY A 178 -1.35 -18.56 -16.40
N SER A 179 -2.33 -19.26 -15.83
CA SER A 179 -2.67 -20.65 -16.16
C SER A 179 -3.54 -20.80 -17.41
N ASN A 180 -4.01 -19.69 -18.02
CA ASN A 180 -4.81 -19.66 -19.24
C ASN A 180 -4.11 -18.90 -20.37
N ASN A 181 -2.80 -19.14 -20.54
CA ASN A 181 -1.99 -18.65 -21.66
C ASN A 181 -1.86 -17.11 -21.76
N ILE A 182 -2.04 -16.38 -20.67
CA ILE A 182 -1.67 -14.96 -20.57
C ILE A 182 -0.40 -14.89 -19.74
N ASP A 183 0.67 -14.29 -20.26
CA ASP A 183 1.93 -14.25 -19.53
C ASP A 183 1.92 -13.20 -18.44
N VAL A 184 2.39 -13.59 -17.25
CA VAL A 184 2.40 -12.73 -16.07
C VAL A 184 3.78 -12.76 -15.43
N TYR A 185 4.40 -11.61 -15.29
CA TYR A 185 5.63 -11.40 -14.56
C TYR A 185 5.33 -10.64 -13.26
N MET A 186 5.75 -11.19 -12.12
CA MET A 186 5.53 -10.61 -10.80
C MET A 186 6.86 -10.34 -10.11
N ILE A 187 7.04 -9.13 -9.57
CA ILE A 187 8.21 -8.80 -8.75
C ILE A 187 7.78 -8.22 -7.41
N GLY A 188 8.47 -8.63 -6.35
CA GLY A 188 8.17 -8.14 -5.02
C GLY A 188 9.11 -8.59 -3.92
N ASP A 189 8.79 -8.17 -2.70
CA ASP A 189 9.52 -8.50 -1.49
C ASP A 189 8.55 -8.96 -0.40
N PRO A 190 8.45 -10.28 -0.11
CA PRO A 190 7.61 -10.77 0.96
C PRO A 190 7.92 -10.13 2.32
N LYS A 191 9.17 -9.71 2.56
CA LYS A 191 9.58 -9.05 3.81
C LYS A 191 8.96 -7.66 3.98
N GLN A 192 8.47 -7.04 2.90
CA GLN A 192 7.78 -5.74 2.91
C GLN A 192 6.25 -5.87 2.84
N ALA A 193 5.70 -7.08 2.99
CA ALA A 193 4.27 -7.35 2.97
C ALA A 193 3.57 -6.91 4.28
N ILE A 194 3.36 -5.61 4.50
CA ILE A 194 2.72 -5.15 5.74
C ILE A 194 1.20 -5.40 5.72
N LYS A 195 0.54 -5.14 4.59
CA LYS A 195 -0.92 -5.22 4.48
C LYS A 195 -1.44 -6.66 4.48
N PHE A 196 -0.76 -7.55 3.76
CA PHE A 196 -1.11 -8.96 3.64
C PHE A 196 0.10 -9.85 3.93
N PRO A 197 0.50 -10.00 5.22
CA PRO A 197 1.79 -10.57 5.57
C PRO A 197 2.09 -11.94 4.99
N GLN A 198 1.10 -12.81 4.80
CA GLN A 198 1.37 -14.17 4.33
C GLN A 198 0.93 -14.40 2.87
N ALA A 199 0.27 -13.44 2.23
CA ALA A 199 -0.39 -13.69 0.95
C ALA A 199 0.60 -14.08 -0.16
N LEU A 200 1.68 -13.32 -0.32
CA LEU A 200 2.70 -13.62 -1.33
C LEU A 200 3.46 -14.93 -1.03
N ASP A 201 3.81 -15.17 0.24
CA ASP A 201 4.50 -16.40 0.64
C ASP A 201 3.64 -17.64 0.37
N THR A 202 2.35 -17.59 0.72
CA THR A 202 1.38 -18.66 0.42
C THR A 202 1.19 -18.84 -1.08
N PHE A 203 1.09 -17.74 -1.84
CA PHE A 203 0.97 -17.80 -3.29
C PHE A 203 2.16 -18.50 -3.94
N ILE A 204 3.38 -18.09 -3.59
CA ILE A 204 4.61 -18.70 -4.13
C ILE A 204 4.63 -20.20 -3.83
N LYS A 205 4.40 -20.61 -2.57
CA LYS A 205 4.34 -22.03 -2.19
C LYS A 205 3.34 -22.84 -3.00
N ASN A 206 2.18 -22.25 -3.32
CA ASN A 206 1.12 -22.92 -4.07
C ASN A 206 1.41 -23.05 -5.57
N VAL A 207 2.09 -22.05 -6.16
CA VAL A 207 2.40 -22.04 -7.60
C VAL A 207 3.72 -22.73 -7.93
N THR A 208 4.70 -22.79 -7.02
CA THR A 208 5.98 -23.50 -7.23
C THR A 208 5.84 -24.92 -7.82
N PRO A 209 4.91 -25.79 -7.37
CA PRO A 209 4.77 -27.13 -7.94
C PRO A 209 4.01 -27.17 -9.28
N LYS A 210 3.64 -26.03 -9.87
CA LYS A 210 2.81 -25.94 -11.08
C LYS A 210 3.68 -25.70 -12.31
N GLU A 211 3.45 -26.47 -13.37
CA GLU A 211 4.22 -26.36 -14.63
C GLU A 211 4.11 -24.98 -15.30
N TYR A 212 3.02 -24.26 -15.06
CA TYR A 212 2.83 -22.91 -15.62
C TYR A 212 3.58 -21.82 -14.85
N ALA A 213 4.31 -22.15 -13.77
CA ALA A 213 4.97 -21.20 -12.90
C ALA A 213 6.50 -21.41 -12.87
N ASN A 214 7.23 -20.30 -12.89
CA ASN A 214 8.68 -20.25 -12.82
C ASN A 214 9.11 -19.26 -11.73
N ILE A 215 9.78 -19.76 -10.68
CA ILE A 215 10.31 -18.92 -9.61
C ILE A 215 11.75 -18.56 -9.95
N LEU A 216 11.98 -17.29 -10.23
CA LEU A 216 13.28 -16.77 -10.62
C LEU A 216 14.22 -16.67 -9.41
N PRO A 217 15.56 -16.69 -9.62
CA PRO A 217 16.53 -16.49 -8.56
C PRO A 217 16.26 -15.21 -7.76
N ILE A 218 16.41 -15.31 -6.44
CA ILE A 218 16.17 -14.19 -5.52
C ILE A 218 17.27 -13.15 -5.71
N ASN A 219 16.88 -11.88 -5.91
CA ASN A 219 17.80 -10.77 -5.92
C ASN A 219 17.99 -10.19 -4.50
N ASN A 220 19.05 -10.64 -3.85
CA ASN A 220 19.44 -10.20 -2.50
C ASN A 220 20.41 -9.01 -2.48
N GLN A 221 20.84 -8.51 -3.64
CA GLN A 221 21.75 -7.37 -3.70
C GLN A 221 20.99 -6.06 -3.50
N THR A 222 21.50 -5.15 -2.68
CA THR A 222 20.94 -3.80 -2.51
C THR A 222 21.95 -2.73 -2.83
N ARG A 223 21.49 -1.66 -3.48
CA ARG A 223 22.29 -0.45 -3.73
C ARG A 223 21.92 0.71 -2.82
N ARG A 224 20.92 0.49 -1.94
CA ARG A 224 20.36 1.53 -1.08
C ARG A 224 20.94 1.47 0.32
N VAL A 225 20.89 0.31 0.96
CA VAL A 225 21.08 0.18 2.40
C VAL A 225 22.55 -0.13 2.71
N PRO A 226 23.27 0.71 3.49
CA PRO A 226 24.64 0.45 3.96
C PRO A 226 24.80 -0.87 4.71
N LYS A 227 26.04 -1.38 4.76
CA LYS A 227 26.38 -2.68 5.38
C LYS A 227 26.00 -2.73 6.86
N GLU A 228 26.27 -1.65 7.59
CA GLU A 228 26.05 -1.51 9.03
C GLU A 228 24.55 -1.61 9.38
N ILE A 229 23.71 -0.95 8.58
CA ILE A 229 22.25 -1.01 8.72
C ILE A 229 21.73 -2.40 8.28
N LEU A 230 22.35 -2.99 7.26
CA LEU A 230 21.98 -4.33 6.79
C LEU A 230 22.20 -5.41 7.85
N VAL A 231 23.26 -5.33 8.66
CA VAL A 231 23.49 -6.29 9.76
C VAL A 231 22.24 -6.43 10.63
N ILE A 232 21.60 -5.30 10.96
CA ILE A 232 20.36 -5.29 11.75
C ILE A 232 19.19 -5.83 10.91
N SER A 233 18.96 -5.26 9.72
CA SER A 233 17.79 -5.60 8.91
C SER A 233 17.78 -7.05 8.40
N ASN A 234 18.95 -7.66 8.18
CA ASN A 234 19.10 -9.08 7.81
C ASN A 234 18.61 -10.02 8.91
N GLY A 235 18.63 -9.56 10.16
CA GLY A 235 18.00 -10.25 11.27
C GLY A 235 16.48 -10.38 11.15
N PHE A 236 15.84 -9.68 10.21
CA PHE A 236 14.41 -9.74 9.91
C PHE A 236 14.09 -10.48 8.61
N CYS A 237 15.11 -11.03 7.93
CA CYS A 237 14.95 -11.76 6.67
C CYS A 237 14.61 -13.24 6.90
N TYR A 238 13.90 -13.83 5.94
CA TYR A 238 13.83 -15.29 5.82
C TYR A 238 15.21 -15.86 5.52
N GLU A 239 15.43 -17.12 5.87
CA GLU A 239 16.62 -17.85 5.48
C GLU A 239 16.79 -17.84 3.94
N GLY A 240 18.00 -17.53 3.48
CA GLY A 240 18.30 -17.37 2.05
C GLY A 240 17.84 -16.05 1.43
N GLN A 241 17.25 -15.14 2.20
CA GLN A 241 16.82 -13.81 1.75
C GLN A 241 17.56 -12.66 2.45
N GLN A 242 18.63 -12.95 3.18
CA GLN A 242 19.55 -11.95 3.70
C GLN A 242 20.18 -11.19 2.53
N GLN A 243 20.34 -9.88 2.70
CA GLN A 243 20.80 -8.98 1.66
C GLN A 243 22.28 -8.65 1.80
N GLU A 244 22.89 -8.34 0.66
CA GLU A 244 24.26 -7.85 0.55
C GLU A 244 24.27 -6.44 -0.02
N SER A 245 25.01 -5.53 0.62
CA SER A 245 25.12 -4.14 0.17
C SER A 245 26.20 -4.00 -0.89
N LEU A 246 25.82 -3.37 -2.00
CA LEU A 246 26.72 -2.84 -3.03
C LEU A 246 26.98 -1.34 -2.82
N SER A 247 26.49 -0.74 -1.73
CA SER A 247 26.77 0.66 -1.38
C SER A 247 28.15 0.78 -0.75
N GLU A 248 28.91 1.78 -1.16
CA GLU A 248 30.20 2.16 -0.57
C GLU A 248 30.04 3.12 0.63
N VAL A 249 28.83 3.61 0.86
CA VAL A 249 28.53 4.50 2.00
C VAL A 249 28.63 3.71 3.30
N VAL A 250 29.43 4.21 4.24
CA VAL A 250 29.47 3.71 5.62
C VAL A 250 28.21 4.20 6.34
N GLY A 251 27.41 3.26 6.82
CA GLY A 251 26.15 3.52 7.51
C GLY A 251 26.36 4.01 8.93
N GLU A 252 25.56 4.99 9.35
CA GLU A 252 25.60 5.55 10.69
C GLU A 252 24.35 5.11 11.48
N LEU A 253 24.55 4.55 12.68
CA LEU A 253 23.51 4.10 13.59
C LEU A 253 23.50 5.00 14.82
N MET A 254 22.49 5.86 14.94
CA MET A 254 22.42 6.86 16.02
C MET A 254 21.11 6.78 16.79
N TYR A 255 21.09 7.28 18.03
CA TYR A 255 19.84 7.53 18.75
C TYR A 255 19.82 8.93 19.41
N ILE A 256 18.62 9.49 19.55
CA ILE A 256 18.35 10.75 20.26
C ILE A 256 17.29 10.50 21.35
N GLU A 257 17.35 11.26 22.44
CA GLU A 257 16.46 11.12 23.59
C GLU A 257 15.67 12.39 23.86
N SER A 258 14.38 12.27 24.21
CA SER A 258 13.52 13.42 24.49
C SER A 258 13.91 14.23 25.75
N THR A 259 14.81 13.69 26.57
CA THR A 259 15.42 14.38 27.72
C THR A 259 16.55 15.33 27.30
N ASP A 260 17.12 15.18 26.10
CA ASP A 260 18.04 16.15 25.51
C ASP A 260 17.25 17.36 25.00
N GLY A 261 17.64 18.56 25.41
CA GLY A 261 16.99 19.82 25.01
C GLY A 261 16.97 20.05 23.49
N ARG A 262 17.83 19.38 22.72
CA ARG A 262 17.90 19.47 21.26
C ARG A 262 17.00 18.47 20.53
N TYR A 263 16.32 17.56 21.22
CA TYR A 263 15.51 16.52 20.57
C TYR A 263 14.48 17.10 19.60
N ASP A 264 13.71 18.09 20.07
CA ASP A 264 12.64 18.70 19.28
C ASP A 264 13.19 19.49 18.09
N GLU A 265 14.34 20.16 18.27
CA GLU A 265 15.06 20.88 17.21
C GLU A 265 15.58 19.92 16.13
N LEU A 266 16.25 18.84 16.54
CA LEU A 266 16.78 17.81 15.63
C LEU A 266 15.65 17.15 14.83
N LEU A 267 14.56 16.77 15.51
CA LEU A 267 13.41 16.14 14.85
C LEU A 267 12.76 17.09 13.85
N THR A 268 12.63 18.39 14.21
CA THR A 268 12.13 19.43 13.31
C THR A 268 13.05 19.61 12.11
N GLY A 269 14.37 19.67 12.32
CA GLY A 269 15.35 19.75 11.24
C GLY A 269 15.25 18.58 10.25
N TYR A 270 15.07 17.35 10.73
CA TYR A 270 14.85 16.18 9.86
C TYR A 270 13.55 16.29 9.06
N ILE A 271 12.47 16.78 9.67
CA ILE A 271 11.19 16.98 8.98
C ILE A 271 11.31 18.07 7.90
N ASP A 272 11.91 19.21 8.23
CA ASP A 272 12.02 20.37 7.35
C ASP A 272 12.96 20.11 6.16
N THR A 273 14.01 19.32 6.37
CA THR A 273 14.92 18.85 5.31
C THR A 273 14.37 17.66 4.52
N LYS A 274 13.10 17.28 4.73
CA LYS A 274 12.38 16.20 4.03
C LYS A 274 13.04 14.82 4.19
N GLN A 275 13.74 14.59 5.30
CA GLN A 275 14.18 13.25 5.68
C GLN A 275 12.97 12.41 6.10
N LEU A 276 13.13 11.08 6.15
CA LEU A 276 12.04 10.21 6.58
C LEU A 276 11.98 10.19 8.10
N VAL A 277 10.90 10.71 8.68
CA VAL A 277 10.62 10.60 10.11
C VAL A 277 9.34 9.80 10.27
N CYS A 278 9.39 8.67 10.96
CA CYS A 278 8.28 7.73 11.03
C CYS A 278 7.99 7.14 12.40
N ILE A 279 6.74 6.69 12.58
CA ILE A 279 6.23 5.99 13.77
C ILE A 279 5.26 4.88 13.33
N ASP A 280 5.06 3.85 14.16
CA ASP A 280 4.19 2.71 13.83
C ASP A 280 2.71 3.11 13.70
N LYS A 281 2.26 4.06 14.53
CA LYS A 281 0.91 4.64 14.51
C LYS A 281 0.89 6.00 15.23
N LYS A 282 -0.18 6.77 15.05
CA LYS A 282 -0.44 7.98 15.85
C LYS A 282 -0.36 7.62 17.34
N ASN A 283 0.54 8.28 18.07
CA ASN A 283 0.76 8.05 19.49
C ASN A 283 1.43 9.27 20.13
N GLY A 284 1.11 9.54 21.40
CA GLY A 284 1.61 10.71 22.12
C GLY A 284 1.47 12.00 21.31
N ARG A 285 2.59 12.73 21.21
CA ARG A 285 2.69 14.02 20.48
C ARG A 285 2.86 13.90 18.96
N TYR A 286 2.83 12.69 18.40
CA TYR A 286 3.06 12.41 16.97
C TYR A 286 1.78 12.03 16.23
N THR A 287 1.51 12.70 15.11
CA THR A 287 0.44 12.32 14.17
C THR A 287 0.99 11.80 12.86
N THR A 288 0.30 10.82 12.27
CA THR A 288 0.63 10.23 10.96
C THR A 288 -0.36 10.62 9.85
N SER A 289 -1.33 11.49 10.13
CA SER A 289 -2.34 11.89 9.14
C SER A 289 -1.82 12.96 8.17
N SER A 290 -1.62 12.59 6.91
CA SER A 290 -1.45 13.51 5.78
C SER A 290 -2.63 13.41 4.81
N LYS A 291 -3.40 14.50 4.64
CA LYS A 291 -4.61 14.66 3.79
C LYS A 291 -5.69 13.56 3.99
N HIS A 292 -6.94 13.93 3.76
CA HIS A 292 -8.10 13.11 4.11
C HIS A 292 -8.15 11.83 3.25
N LYS A 293 -7.84 10.66 3.86
CA LYS A 293 -7.78 9.33 3.21
C LYS A 293 -9.15 8.76 2.80
N HIS A 294 -10.22 9.43 3.19
CA HIS A 294 -11.59 8.97 2.98
C HIS A 294 -12.33 9.95 2.08
N SER A 295 -13.52 9.59 1.63
CA SER A 295 -14.48 10.52 1.03
C SER A 295 -15.68 10.69 1.95
N PHE A 296 -16.61 11.57 1.58
CA PHE A 296 -17.93 11.54 2.19
C PHE A 296 -18.57 10.15 2.00
N PRO A 297 -19.45 9.72 2.92
CA PRO A 297 -20.40 8.64 2.66
C PRO A 297 -21.14 8.88 1.35
N ARG A 298 -21.35 7.85 0.52
CA ARG A 298 -21.90 8.05 -0.84
C ARG A 298 -23.22 8.80 -0.87
N ASP A 299 -24.10 8.56 0.10
CA ASP A 299 -25.40 9.21 0.18
C ASP A 299 -25.23 10.74 0.35
N ILE A 300 -24.24 11.17 1.13
CA ILE A 300 -23.90 12.58 1.35
C ILE A 300 -23.15 13.15 0.15
N GLU A 301 -22.26 12.36 -0.45
CA GLU A 301 -21.58 12.74 -1.69
C GLU A 301 -22.60 13.04 -2.81
N GLU A 302 -23.60 12.18 -3.01
CA GLU A 302 -24.68 12.42 -3.98
C GLU A 302 -25.48 13.68 -3.64
N MET A 303 -25.84 13.88 -2.36
CA MET A 303 -26.54 15.11 -1.94
C MET A 303 -25.73 16.39 -2.24
N ILE A 304 -24.41 16.33 -2.08
CA ILE A 304 -23.51 17.46 -2.42
C ILE A 304 -23.38 17.59 -3.95
N ARG A 305 -23.27 16.47 -4.66
CA ARG A 305 -23.15 16.40 -6.12
C ARG A 305 -24.39 16.93 -6.86
N GLU A 306 -25.56 16.72 -6.28
CA GLU A 306 -26.86 17.18 -6.78
C GLU A 306 -27.25 18.56 -6.24
N SER A 307 -26.43 19.15 -5.35
CA SER A 307 -26.66 20.52 -4.89
C SER A 307 -26.58 21.51 -6.06
N ASN A 308 -27.41 22.55 -6.02
CA ASN A 308 -27.60 23.48 -7.14
C ASN A 308 -26.33 24.33 -7.37
N HIS A 309 -25.35 23.81 -8.11
CA HIS A 309 -24.11 24.49 -8.43
C HIS A 309 -23.77 24.39 -9.93
N LYS A 310 -23.12 25.42 -10.48
CA LYS A 310 -22.64 25.43 -11.88
C LYS A 310 -21.20 24.89 -12.05
N LYS A 311 -20.63 24.30 -11.00
CA LYS A 311 -19.24 23.81 -10.96
C LYS A 311 -19.14 22.34 -11.43
N ASP A 312 -17.92 21.90 -11.72
CA ASP A 312 -17.64 20.47 -11.90
C ASP A 312 -18.02 19.68 -10.66
N LYS A 313 -18.88 18.68 -10.84
CA LYS A 313 -19.50 17.89 -9.78
C LYS A 313 -18.46 17.15 -8.91
N THR A 314 -17.44 16.57 -9.53
CA THR A 314 -16.41 15.80 -8.83
C THR A 314 -15.46 16.72 -8.06
N LEU A 315 -15.07 17.83 -8.68
CA LEU A 315 -14.20 18.82 -8.05
C LEU A 315 -14.91 19.51 -6.88
N PHE A 316 -16.21 19.78 -7.01
CA PHE A 316 -17.01 20.40 -5.97
C PHE A 316 -17.13 19.53 -4.72
N VAL A 317 -17.40 18.23 -4.87
CA VAL A 317 -17.41 17.28 -3.75
C VAL A 317 -16.05 17.24 -3.06
N LYS A 318 -14.95 17.21 -3.82
CA LYS A 318 -13.59 17.20 -3.25
C LYS A 318 -13.28 18.48 -2.46
N ALA A 319 -13.70 19.63 -2.96
CA ALA A 319 -13.56 20.92 -2.28
C ALA A 319 -14.38 20.96 -0.98
N ALA A 320 -15.67 20.59 -1.06
CA ALA A 320 -16.56 20.50 0.10
C ALA A 320 -15.99 19.58 1.19
N PHE A 321 -15.36 18.48 0.77
CA PHE A 321 -14.72 17.55 1.69
C PHE A 321 -13.48 18.15 2.35
N ALA A 322 -12.62 18.83 1.60
CA ALA A 322 -11.48 19.53 2.18
C ALA A 322 -11.92 20.58 3.21
N ASP A 323 -12.90 21.41 2.86
CA ASP A 323 -13.43 22.46 3.75
C ASP A 323 -14.02 21.88 5.04
N PHE A 324 -14.82 20.81 4.91
CA PHE A 324 -15.44 20.13 6.05
C PHE A 324 -14.40 19.60 7.04
N MET A 325 -13.34 19.01 6.50
CA MET A 325 -12.32 18.41 7.34
C MET A 325 -11.41 19.46 7.99
N ASP A 326 -11.20 20.61 7.34
CA ASP A 326 -10.57 21.78 7.93
C ASP A 326 -11.37 22.33 9.11
N ASP A 327 -12.70 22.44 8.96
CA ASP A 327 -13.61 22.81 10.04
C ASP A 327 -13.57 21.78 11.19
N ALA A 328 -13.54 20.49 10.87
CA ALA A 328 -13.46 19.43 11.87
C ALA A 328 -12.18 19.51 12.71
N ILE A 329 -11.06 20.00 12.17
CA ILE A 329 -9.81 20.19 12.91
C ILE A 329 -9.88 21.41 13.84
N LYS A 330 -10.56 22.49 13.42
CA LYS A 330 -10.59 23.78 14.11
C LYS A 330 -11.70 23.88 15.17
N GLU A 331 -12.77 23.11 15.03
CA GLU A 331 -13.98 23.22 15.85
C GLU A 331 -14.41 21.87 16.43
N SER A 332 -15.48 21.86 17.24
CA SER A 332 -16.11 20.60 17.65
C SER A 332 -16.74 19.89 16.45
N ASN A 333 -16.72 18.56 16.45
CA ASN A 333 -17.31 17.75 15.38
C ASN A 333 -18.75 18.18 15.04
N GLU A 334 -19.59 18.42 16.06
CA GLU A 334 -20.98 18.85 15.84
C GLU A 334 -21.07 20.16 15.08
N ARG A 335 -20.18 21.11 15.36
CA ARG A 335 -20.16 22.43 14.72
C ARG A 335 -19.70 22.32 13.26
N ALA A 336 -18.66 21.53 13.01
CA ALA A 336 -18.20 21.23 11.66
C ALA A 336 -19.30 20.56 10.79
N ILE A 337 -20.02 19.60 11.37
CA ILE A 337 -21.14 18.93 10.68
C ILE A 337 -22.29 19.92 10.38
N ARG A 338 -22.67 20.75 11.35
CA ARG A 338 -23.71 21.78 11.13
C ARG A 338 -23.31 22.78 10.05
N LYS A 339 -22.03 23.18 9.99
CA LYS A 339 -21.52 24.04 8.91
C LYS A 339 -21.62 23.38 7.54
N LEU A 340 -21.22 22.11 7.41
CA LEU A 340 -21.37 21.36 6.15
C LEU A 340 -22.83 21.33 5.70
N ILE A 341 -23.74 20.99 6.61
CA ILE A 341 -25.18 20.93 6.34
C ILE A 341 -25.70 22.29 5.87
N ALA A 342 -25.31 23.37 6.53
CA ALA A 342 -25.74 24.72 6.15
C ALA A 342 -25.16 25.15 4.79
N ARG A 343 -23.84 24.97 4.57
CA ARG A 343 -23.14 25.39 3.34
C ARG A 343 -23.71 24.72 2.08
N HIS A 344 -24.12 23.45 2.18
CA HIS A 344 -24.62 22.67 1.05
C HIS A 344 -26.12 22.36 1.14
N SER A 345 -26.84 22.99 2.07
CA SER A 345 -28.30 22.79 2.28
C SER A 345 -28.73 21.32 2.35
N LEU A 346 -27.96 20.49 3.06
CA LEU A 346 -28.12 19.03 3.06
C LEU A 346 -29.27 18.57 3.97
N LYS A 347 -30.18 17.75 3.45
CA LYS A 347 -31.21 17.06 4.25
C LYS A 347 -30.65 15.78 4.91
N VAL A 348 -29.96 15.92 6.03
CA VAL A 348 -29.37 14.79 6.75
C VAL A 348 -30.33 14.14 7.76
N ASN A 349 -30.16 12.84 8.00
CA ASN A 349 -30.86 12.11 9.06
C ASN A 349 -29.87 11.67 10.16
N LYS A 350 -30.37 11.01 11.22
CA LYS A 350 -29.52 10.51 12.33
C LYS A 350 -28.36 9.62 11.87
N LYS A 351 -28.57 8.79 10.84
CA LYS A 351 -27.53 7.92 10.27
C LYS A 351 -26.44 8.73 9.57
N HIS A 352 -26.82 9.69 8.72
CA HIS A 352 -25.87 10.58 8.04
C HIS A 352 -25.02 11.36 9.05
N PHE A 353 -25.65 11.87 10.11
CA PHE A 353 -24.95 12.59 11.17
C PHE A 353 -23.92 11.72 11.89
N ALA A 354 -24.28 10.47 12.23
CA ALA A 354 -23.35 9.53 12.84
C ALA A 354 -22.14 9.21 11.94
N GLN A 355 -22.36 9.00 10.64
CA GLN A 355 -21.28 8.73 9.68
C GLN A 355 -20.32 9.94 9.53
N LEU A 356 -20.85 11.16 9.51
CA LEU A 356 -20.02 12.38 9.47
C LEU A 356 -19.25 12.58 10.78
N HIS A 357 -19.87 12.24 11.92
CA HIS A 357 -19.21 12.34 13.22
C HIS A 357 -18.06 11.33 13.36
N GLU A 358 -18.25 10.10 12.88
CA GLU A 358 -17.19 9.10 12.81
C GLU A 358 -16.04 9.54 11.90
N LEU A 359 -16.37 10.13 10.75
CA LEU A 359 -15.40 10.74 9.85
C LEU A 359 -14.61 11.88 10.54
N CYS A 360 -15.26 12.74 11.32
CA CYS A 360 -14.57 13.79 12.10
C CYS A 360 -13.64 13.20 13.17
N ASN A 361 -14.11 12.21 13.93
CA ASN A 361 -13.35 11.54 14.99
C ASN A 361 -12.06 10.89 14.48
N SER A 362 -12.08 10.40 13.23
CA SER A 362 -10.87 9.87 12.60
C SER A 362 -9.76 10.93 12.44
N CYS A 363 -10.11 12.22 12.55
CA CYS A 363 -9.24 13.35 12.23
C CYS A 363 -8.99 14.34 13.38
N THR A 364 -9.73 14.30 14.49
CA THR A 364 -9.59 15.29 15.58
C THR A 364 -8.52 14.97 16.64
N LYS A 365 -7.91 16.03 17.17
CA LYS A 365 -6.73 16.06 18.07
C LYS A 365 -7.12 16.16 19.55
N LYS A 366 -6.26 15.61 20.42
CA LYS A 366 -5.75 16.29 21.62
C LYS A 366 -4.23 15.97 21.68
N ASN A 367 -3.37 16.99 21.76
CA ASN A 367 -1.89 16.94 21.82
C ASN A 367 -1.14 16.40 20.60
N VAL A 368 -1.01 17.20 19.53
CA VAL A 368 -0.11 16.88 18.38
C VAL A 368 0.89 18.01 18.18
N GLN A 369 2.17 17.72 18.42
CA GLN A 369 3.31 18.62 18.20
C GLN A 369 3.99 18.34 16.86
N PHE A 370 4.22 17.06 16.53
CA PHE A 370 4.92 16.67 15.31
C PHE A 370 3.99 15.95 14.31
N ARG A 371 4.14 16.30 13.04
CA ARG A 371 3.52 15.59 11.92
C ARG A 371 4.57 14.75 11.21
N VAL A 372 4.48 13.45 11.41
CA VAL A 372 5.44 12.46 10.88
C VAL A 372 4.72 11.46 9.99
N GLN A 373 5.44 10.53 9.39
CA GLN A 373 4.88 9.52 8.49
C GLN A 373 4.58 8.22 9.26
N SER A 374 3.62 7.42 8.83
CA SER A 374 3.51 6.04 9.34
C SER A 374 4.52 5.15 8.63
N ILE A 375 5.03 4.11 9.30
CA ILE A 375 5.91 3.10 8.67
C ILE A 375 5.26 2.51 7.40
N ASP A 376 3.94 2.27 7.42
CA ASP A 376 3.22 1.79 6.23
C ASP A 376 3.29 2.77 5.04
N SER A 377 3.41 4.09 5.30
CA SER A 377 3.36 5.13 4.27
C SER A 377 4.71 5.45 3.64
N ILE A 378 5.82 5.12 4.33
CA ILE A 378 7.18 5.31 3.80
C ILE A 378 7.64 4.13 2.96
N LYS A 379 6.84 3.07 2.85
CA LYS A 379 7.13 1.94 1.98
C LYS A 379 7.31 2.43 0.54
N GLY A 380 8.38 1.97 -0.10
CA GLY A 380 8.76 2.41 -1.45
C GLY A 380 9.39 3.80 -1.52
N LEU A 381 9.52 4.51 -0.40
CA LEU A 381 10.33 5.72 -0.27
C LEU A 381 11.73 5.36 0.26
N ASP A 382 12.65 6.32 0.15
CA ASP A 382 13.97 6.29 0.74
C ASP A 382 14.49 7.72 0.95
N ALA A 383 15.42 7.90 1.88
CA ALA A 383 16.11 9.16 2.16
C ALA A 383 17.50 8.88 2.73
N ASP A 384 18.35 9.90 2.77
CA ASP A 384 19.69 9.76 3.35
C ASP A 384 19.60 9.44 4.85
N ILE A 385 18.64 10.04 5.53
CA ILE A 385 18.36 9.83 6.94
C ILE A 385 16.95 9.27 7.11
N CYS A 386 16.84 8.19 7.90
CA CYS A 386 15.56 7.67 8.38
C CYS A 386 15.55 7.73 9.91
N VAL A 387 14.59 8.42 10.48
CA VAL A 387 14.32 8.50 11.91
C VAL A 387 13.12 7.61 12.23
N ILE A 388 13.32 6.68 13.16
CA ILE A 388 12.27 5.80 13.69
C ILE A 388 11.97 6.24 15.13
N ILE A 389 10.79 6.81 15.34
CA ILE A 389 10.29 7.10 16.69
C ILE A 389 9.83 5.77 17.29
N LEU A 390 10.50 5.35 18.36
CA LEU A 390 10.21 4.06 18.99
C LEU A 390 8.99 4.19 19.91
N SER A 391 8.02 3.29 19.70
CA SER A 391 7.03 2.93 20.71
C SER A 391 7.47 1.62 21.40
N SER A 392 6.89 1.28 22.55
CA SER A 392 7.11 -0.02 23.22
C SER A 392 6.98 -1.21 22.25
N SER A 393 6.02 -1.16 21.33
CA SER A 393 5.85 -2.22 20.32
C SER A 393 7.02 -2.27 19.36
N THR A 394 7.41 -1.14 18.76
CA THR A 394 8.51 -1.12 17.79
C THR A 394 9.84 -1.51 18.44
N LEU A 395 10.10 -1.05 19.66
CA LEU A 395 11.26 -1.41 20.45
C LEU A 395 11.32 -2.93 20.70
N LYS A 396 10.21 -3.54 21.14
CA LYS A 396 10.11 -4.98 21.38
C LYS A 396 10.49 -5.81 20.14
N TYR A 397 10.01 -5.42 18.96
CA TYR A 397 10.33 -6.14 17.72
C TYR A 397 11.75 -5.85 17.24
N LEU A 398 12.24 -4.61 17.38
CA LEU A 398 13.60 -4.21 17.00
C LEU A 398 14.65 -5.02 17.76
N THR A 399 14.47 -5.13 19.08
CA THR A 399 15.36 -5.88 20.00
C THR A 399 15.05 -7.38 20.02
N LYS A 400 13.96 -7.81 19.37
CA LYS A 400 13.44 -9.18 19.38
C LYS A 400 13.14 -9.73 20.79
N ASN A 401 13.00 -8.85 21.77
CA ASN A 401 12.79 -9.23 23.16
C ASN A 401 11.42 -9.92 23.34
N GLY A 402 11.43 -11.15 23.87
CA GLY A 402 10.22 -11.94 24.11
C GLY A 402 9.39 -12.25 22.85
N ILE A 403 10.01 -12.24 21.66
CA ILE A 403 9.34 -12.60 20.40
C ILE A 403 9.47 -14.11 20.16
N ILE A 404 8.36 -14.84 20.32
CA ILE A 404 8.27 -16.25 19.94
C ILE A 404 8.31 -16.43 18.42
N LYS A 405 8.76 -17.60 17.94
CA LYS A 405 8.86 -17.92 16.51
C LYS A 405 7.55 -17.68 15.73
N ALA A 406 6.40 -17.98 16.34
CA ALA A 406 5.09 -17.78 15.72
C ALA A 406 4.75 -16.31 15.40
N ASN A 407 5.41 -15.36 16.07
CA ASN A 407 5.22 -13.92 15.84
C ASN A 407 6.26 -13.33 14.87
N GLN A 408 7.22 -14.13 14.39
CA GLN A 408 8.12 -13.70 13.33
C GLN A 408 7.35 -13.54 12.01
N PHE A 409 7.76 -12.57 11.19
CA PHE A 409 7.14 -12.25 9.90
C PHE A 409 5.66 -11.85 9.97
N ASN A 410 5.14 -11.51 11.16
CA ASN A 410 3.85 -10.85 11.27
C ASN A 410 3.93 -9.39 10.80
N LYS A 411 2.82 -8.67 10.89
CA LYS A 411 2.73 -7.27 10.44
C LYS A 411 3.78 -6.36 11.09
N GLU A 412 3.99 -6.47 12.40
CA GLU A 412 4.92 -5.60 13.13
C GLU A 412 6.39 -5.94 12.82
N TRP A 413 6.70 -7.23 12.66
CA TRP A 413 8.02 -7.66 12.20
C TRP A 413 8.37 -7.06 10.83
N LYS A 414 7.43 -7.11 9.88
CA LYS A 414 7.60 -6.55 8.53
C LYS A 414 7.65 -5.02 8.54
N ARG A 415 6.95 -4.36 9.48
CA ARG A 415 7.08 -2.91 9.70
C ARG A 415 8.48 -2.52 10.13
N VAL A 416 9.06 -3.21 11.11
CA VAL A 416 10.44 -2.95 11.54
C VAL A 416 11.42 -3.15 10.38
N TYR A 417 11.32 -4.25 9.64
CA TYR A 417 12.15 -4.46 8.44
C TYR A 417 12.00 -3.33 7.41
N VAL A 418 10.77 -2.88 7.14
CA VAL A 418 10.54 -1.74 6.23
C VAL A 418 11.22 -0.48 6.76
N ALA A 419 11.04 -0.12 8.03
CA ALA A 419 11.63 1.08 8.62
C ALA A 419 13.16 1.07 8.58
N LEU A 420 13.79 -0.06 8.91
CA LEU A 420 15.24 -0.26 8.87
C LEU A 420 15.83 -0.09 7.46
N THR A 421 15.06 -0.42 6.42
CA THR A 421 15.55 -0.47 5.02
C THR A 421 15.26 0.81 4.21
N ARG A 422 14.91 1.92 4.88
CA ARG A 422 14.63 3.21 4.23
C ARG A 422 15.82 4.17 4.14
N ALA A 423 16.79 4.05 5.06
CA ALA A 423 17.96 4.93 5.11
C ALA A 423 18.99 4.55 4.04
N LYS A 424 19.56 5.56 3.38
CA LYS A 424 20.73 5.42 2.48
C LYS A 424 22.07 5.67 3.18
N LYS A 425 22.06 6.41 4.29
CA LYS A 425 23.27 6.76 5.04
C LYS A 425 23.09 6.58 6.55
N ARG A 426 22.13 7.27 7.17
CA ARG A 426 21.98 7.31 8.62
C ARG A 426 20.62 6.78 9.06
N LEU A 427 20.62 5.89 10.04
CA LEU A 427 19.43 5.43 10.73
C LEU A 427 19.45 5.98 12.16
N VAL A 428 18.40 6.72 12.53
CA VAL A 428 18.28 7.35 13.84
C VAL A 428 17.10 6.75 14.60
N LEU A 429 17.31 6.34 15.85
CA LEU A 429 16.22 5.97 16.77
C LEU A 429 15.86 7.18 17.63
N ALA A 430 14.61 7.59 17.62
CA ALA A 430 14.12 8.66 18.47
C ALA A 430 13.41 8.05 19.69
N LEU A 431 14.03 8.18 20.86
CA LEU A 431 13.56 7.65 22.13
C LEU A 431 12.77 8.73 22.88
N ASP A 432 11.46 8.67 22.76
CA ASP A 432 10.56 9.55 23.50
C ASP A 432 10.18 8.88 24.83
N HIS A 433 10.60 9.49 25.95
CA HIS A 433 10.40 8.94 27.29
C HIS A 433 8.92 8.83 27.68
N ASP A 434 8.04 9.67 27.13
CA ASP A 434 6.60 9.56 27.38
C ASP A 434 6.01 8.36 26.63
N LEU A 435 6.51 8.07 25.42
CA LEU A 435 6.11 6.88 24.66
C LEU A 435 6.64 5.58 25.25
N LEU A 436 7.78 5.66 25.93
CA LEU A 436 8.48 4.53 26.56
C LEU A 436 8.36 4.53 28.08
N ALA A 437 7.40 5.24 28.65
CA ALA A 437 7.25 5.41 30.11
C ALA A 437 7.07 4.11 30.91
N LYS A 438 6.84 2.98 30.23
CA LYS A 438 6.71 1.64 30.83
C LYS A 438 7.97 0.79 30.73
N GLU A 439 8.97 1.26 29.99
CA GLU A 439 10.24 0.56 29.76
C GLU A 439 11.32 1.14 30.68
N ASP A 440 12.29 0.32 31.09
CA ASP A 440 13.49 0.83 31.75
C ASP A 440 14.44 1.41 30.71
N MET A 441 14.63 2.73 30.73
CA MET A 441 15.46 3.43 29.76
C MET A 441 16.95 3.02 29.80
N ALA A 442 17.47 2.52 30.92
CA ALA A 442 18.81 1.95 30.96
C ALA A 442 18.87 0.66 30.12
N GLU A 443 17.92 -0.27 30.33
CA GLU A 443 17.81 -1.49 29.53
C GLU A 443 17.55 -1.20 28.04
N VAL A 444 16.76 -0.15 27.73
CA VAL A 444 16.54 0.30 26.35
C VAL A 444 17.86 0.70 25.69
N ARG A 445 18.67 1.53 26.36
CA ARG A 445 19.98 1.98 25.85
C ARG A 445 20.93 0.81 25.63
N ASP A 446 21.00 -0.12 26.59
CA ASP A 446 21.85 -1.31 26.46
C ASP A 446 21.40 -2.18 25.29
N SER A 447 20.09 -2.37 25.13
CA SER A 447 19.52 -3.20 24.07
C SER A 447 19.75 -2.62 22.67
N ILE A 448 19.61 -1.31 22.48
CA ILE A 448 19.91 -0.67 21.19
C ILE A 448 21.43 -0.51 20.97
N GLY A 449 22.20 -0.32 22.04
CA GLY A 449 23.66 -0.28 22.00
C GLY A 449 24.24 -1.61 21.52
N ALA A 450 23.67 -2.73 21.95
CA ALA A 450 24.01 -4.08 21.45
C ALA A 450 23.71 -4.26 19.95
N LEU A 451 22.83 -3.45 19.37
CA LEU A 451 22.57 -3.39 17.92
C LEU A 451 23.51 -2.42 17.18
N GLY A 452 24.41 -1.73 17.89
CA GLY A 452 25.39 -0.80 17.33
C GLY A 452 24.95 0.66 17.29
N PHE A 453 23.83 1.04 17.91
CA PHE A 453 23.39 2.44 17.97
C PHE A 453 24.19 3.23 19.00
N VAL A 454 24.70 4.40 18.61
CA VAL A 454 25.42 5.33 19.49
C VAL A 454 24.63 6.62 19.73
N ASN A 455 24.87 7.30 20.85
CA ASN A 455 24.17 8.56 21.14
C ASN A 455 24.57 9.64 20.12
N HIS A 456 23.59 10.37 19.60
CA HIS A 456 23.82 11.53 18.77
C HIS A 456 24.12 12.75 19.65
N ASN A 457 25.36 12.79 20.15
CA ASN A 457 25.89 13.94 20.89
C ASN A 457 25.93 15.21 20.05
#